data_AF-A0AAN5HU02-F1
#
_entry.id   AF-A0AAN5HU02-F1
#
_cell.length_a   1.000
_cell.length_b   1.000
_cell.length_c   1.000
_cell.angle_alpha   90.00
_cell.angle_beta   90.00
_cell.angle_gamma   90.00
#
_symmetry.space_group_name_H-M   'P 1'
#
loop_
_entity.id
_entity.type
_entity.pdbx_description
1 polymer ?
#
loop_
_entity_poly.entity_id
_entity_poly.type
_entity_poly.pdbx_seq_one_letter_code
_entity_poly.pdbx_strand_id
1 'polypeptide(L)' 'MSAPIIRRLTKSEAAAELKELESEIVGDPEEFEERAYNYDLSPTEMGLWERISELRWLIKAAGGSGR' A
#
# COMPACT_ATOMS: atom_id res chain seq x y z
N MET A 1 7.29 1.08 -29.99
CA MET A 1 6.56 0.80 -28.73
C MET A 1 7.49 1.15 -27.59
N SER A 2 7.25 2.24 -26.88
CA SER A 2 8.08 2.65 -25.75
C SER A 2 7.82 1.69 -24.58
N ALA A 3 8.86 1.05 -24.07
CA ALA A 3 8.74 0.18 -22.90
C ALA A 3 8.16 1.02 -21.73
N PRO A 4 7.19 0.48 -20.96
CA PRO A 4 6.68 1.18 -19.80
C PRO A 4 7.85 1.40 -18.84
N ILE A 5 8.13 2.67 -18.54
CA ILE A 5 9.10 3.03 -17.51
C ILE A 5 8.45 2.64 -16.19
N ILE A 6 8.76 1.43 -15.71
CA ILE A 6 8.43 1.01 -14.35
C ILE A 6 9.30 1.88 -13.43
N ARG A 7 8.77 3.04 -13.03
CA ARG A 7 9.39 3.85 -11.98
C ARG A 7 9.38 3.01 -10.71
N ARG A 8 10.55 2.53 -10.30
CA ARG A 8 10.72 1.92 -8.98
C ARG A 8 10.54 3.04 -7.97
N LEU A 9 9.48 2.98 -7.17
CA LEU A 9 9.33 3.84 -6.01
C LEU A 9 10.53 3.64 -5.10
N THR A 10 11.19 4.73 -4.74
CA THR A 10 12.17 4.70 -3.65
C THR A 10 11.46 4.45 -2.32
N LYS A 11 12.18 3.97 -1.31
CA LYS A 11 11.60 3.71 0.01
C LYS A 11 10.92 4.95 0.61
N SER A 12 11.49 6.14 0.38
CA SER A 12 10.94 7.41 0.86
C SER A 12 9.66 7.79 0.14
N GLU A 13 9.61 7.61 -1.18
CA GLU A 13 8.39 7.85 -1.96
C GLU A 13 7.28 6.87 -1.58
N ALA A 14 7.61 5.59 -1.42
CA ALA A 14 6.65 4.58 -0.97
C ALA A 14 6.11 4.86 0.44
N ALA A 15 6.94 5.38 1.35
CA ALA A 15 6.51 5.77 2.69
C ALA A 15 5.63 7.02 2.70
N ALA A 16 5.90 7.99 1.81
CA ALA A 16 5.06 9.17 1.66
C ALA A 16 3.67 8.80 1.09
N GLU A 17 3.65 7.99 0.04
CA GLU A 17 2.41 7.49 -0.58
C GLU A 17 1.61 6.64 0.42
N LEU A 18 2.27 5.74 1.16
CA LEU A 18 1.61 4.93 2.20
C LEU A 18 0.91 5.81 3.23
N LYS A 19 1.58 6.88 3.68
CA LYS A 19 1.03 7.81 4.67
C LYS A 19 -0.17 8.59 4.13
N GLU A 20 -0.16 8.98 2.86
CA GLU A 20 -1.32 9.60 2.21
C GLU A 20 -2.49 8.62 2.15
N LEU A 21 -2.26 7.39 1.68
CA LEU A 21 -3.33 6.38 1.57
C LEU A 21 -3.90 5.96 2.92
N GLU A 22 -3.06 5.83 3.96
CA GLU A 22 -3.55 5.56 5.33
C GLU A 22 -4.39 6.71 5.87
N SER A 23 -4.18 7.94 5.41
CA SER A 23 -5.01 9.10 5.78
C SER A 23 -6.36 9.16 5.05
N GLU A 24 -6.49 8.46 3.92
CA GLU A 24 -7.76 8.31 3.19
C GLU A 24 -8.69 7.27 3.82
N ILE A 25 -8.17 6.43 4.73
CA ILE A 25 -8.99 5.48 5.49
C ILE A 25 -9.94 6.28 6.38
N VAL A 26 -11.22 6.16 6.09
CA VAL A 26 -12.27 6.77 6.90
C VAL A 26 -12.61 5.84 8.06
N GLY A 27 -12.36 6.28 9.28
CA GLY A 27 -12.68 5.53 10.50
C GLY A 27 -11.43 5.01 11.21
N ASP A 28 -11.60 3.93 11.96
CA ASP A 28 -10.48 3.27 12.66
C ASP A 28 -9.69 2.40 11.68
N PRO A 29 -8.37 2.62 11.52
CA PRO A 29 -7.53 1.76 10.71
C PRO A 29 -7.59 0.28 11.11
N GLU A 30 -7.77 -0.04 12.39
CA GLU A 30 -7.89 -1.44 12.84
C GLU A 30 -9.18 -2.10 12.33
N GLU A 31 -10.30 -1.37 12.39
CA GLU A 31 -11.58 -1.82 11.84
C GLU A 31 -11.52 -1.98 10.31
N PHE A 32 -10.83 -1.06 9.63
CA PHE A 32 -10.59 -1.17 8.18
C PHE A 32 -9.80 -2.44 7.84
N GLU A 33 -8.74 -2.75 8.59
CA GLU A 33 -7.96 -3.97 8.40
C GLU A 33 -8.79 -5.24 8.68
N GLU A 34 -9.60 -5.25 9.75
CA GLU A 34 -10.50 -6.36 10.03
C GLU A 34 -11.51 -6.58 8.89
N ARG A 35 -12.12 -5.51 8.37
CA ARG A 35 -13.02 -5.58 7.21
C ARG A 35 -12.29 -6.09 5.97
N ALA A 36 -11.03 -5.71 5.76
CA ALA A 36 -10.21 -6.22 4.68
C ALA A 36 -10.02 -7.74 4.76
N TYR A 37 -9.70 -8.26 5.95
CA TYR A 37 -9.55 -9.70 6.17
C TYR A 37 -10.86 -10.48 5.99
N ASN A 38 -12.00 -9.85 6.29
CA ASN A 38 -13.32 -10.44 6.14
C ASN A 38 -13.94 -10.24 4.75
N TYR A 39 -13.21 -9.67 3.79
CA TYR A 39 -13.71 -9.34 2.45
C TYR A 39 -14.94 -8.41 2.44
N ASP A 40 -15.06 -7.55 3.45
CA ASP A 40 -16.18 -6.62 3.66
C ASP A 40 -15.84 -5.17 3.22
N LEU A 41 -14.86 -5.04 2.33
CA LEU A 41 -14.49 -3.78 1.70
C LEU A 41 -15.23 -3.60 0.38
N SER A 42 -15.66 -2.37 0.11
CA SER A 42 -16.13 -1.98 -1.23
C SER A 42 -15.00 -2.13 -2.27
N PRO A 43 -15.32 -2.22 -3.57
CA PRO A 43 -14.28 -2.33 -4.61
C PRO A 43 -13.22 -1.21 -4.57
N THR A 44 -13.62 0.00 -4.16
CA THR A 44 -12.70 1.13 -4.00
C THR A 44 -11.79 0.96 -2.78
N GLU A 45 -12.35 0.57 -1.63
CA GLU A 45 -11.58 0.28 -0.43
C GLU A 45 -10.65 -0.92 -0.62
N MET A 46 -11.07 -1.92 -1.39
CA MET A 46 -10.23 -3.07 -1.74
C MET A 46 -9.00 -2.63 -2.55
N GLY A 47 -9.18 -1.75 -3.54
CA GLY A 47 -8.05 -1.17 -4.29
C GLY A 47 -7.10 -0.36 -3.40
N LEU A 48 -7.65 0.38 -2.44
CA LEU A 48 -6.87 1.10 -1.42
C LEU A 48 -6.05 0.12 -0.56
N TRP A 49 -6.69 -0.94 -0.06
CA TRP A 49 -6.05 -1.98 0.75
C TRP A 49 -4.94 -2.72 0.00
N GLU A 50 -5.18 -3.09 -1.26
CA GLU A 50 -4.18 -3.73 -2.11
C GLU A 50 -2.95 -2.83 -2.29
N ARG A 51 -3.17 -1.54 -2.54
CA ARG A 51 -2.08 -0.58 -2.71
C ARG A 51 -1.28 -0.35 -1.43
N ILE A 52 -1.97 -0.19 -0.30
CA ILE A 52 -1.34 -0.09 1.03
C ILE A 52 -0.49 -1.33 1.32
N SER A 53 -1.03 -2.51 1.05
CA SER A 53 -0.33 -3.79 1.23
C SER A 53 0.92 -3.90 0.36
N GLU A 54 0.83 -3.47 -0.90
CA GLU A 54 1.96 -3.42 -1.83
C GLU A 54 3.06 -2.47 -1.32
N LEU A 55 2.69 -1.25 -0.90
CA LEU A 55 3.65 -0.25 -0.40
C LEU A 55 4.33 -0.73 0.90
N ARG A 56 3.58 -1.33 1.83
CA ARG A 56 4.12 -1.96 3.05
C ARG A 56 5.11 -3.07 2.69
N TRP A 57 4.78 -3.91 1.71
CA TRP A 57 5.69 -4.94 1.22
C TRP A 57 6.95 -4.34 0.58
N LEU A 58 6.83 -3.32 -0.27
CA LEU A 58 7.96 -2.65 -0.93
C LEU A 58 8.91 -2.02 0.08
N ILE A 59 8.38 -1.34 1.10
CA ILE A 59 9.18 -0.71 2.17
C ILE A 59 9.94 -1.78 2.96
N LYS A 60 9.29 -2.90 3.27
CA LYS A 60 9.90 -4.03 3.98
C LYS A 60 10.95 -4.74 3.14
N ALA A 61 10.65 -5.02 1.86
CA ALA A 61 11.54 -5.69 0.92
C ALA A 61 12.78 -4.85 0.60
N ALA A 62 12.62 -3.53 0.45
CA ALA A 62 13.74 -2.59 0.23
C ALA A 62 14.68 -2.49 1.45
N GLY A 63 14.22 -2.85 2.65
CA GLY A 63 15.06 -2.93 3.85
C GLY A 63 15.82 -4.25 4.04
N GLY A 64 15.58 -5.24 3.17
CA GLY A 64 16.02 -6.63 3.35
C GLY A 64 17.09 -7.13 2.39
N SER A 65 17.81 -6.26 1.67
CA SER A 65 18.97 -6.68 0.86
C SER A 65 20.27 -6.56 1.67
N GLY A 66 20.37 -7.37 2.71
CA GLY A 66 21.56 -7.51 3.54
C GLY A 66 21.83 -8.97 3.86
N ARG A 67 22.24 -9.73 2.85
CA ARG A 67 23.01 -10.98 2.98
C ARG A 67 23.92 -11.14 1.78
#